data_AF-H0AAS1-F1
#
_entry.id   AF-H0AAS1-F1
#
_cell.length_a   1.000
_cell.length_b   1.000
_cell.length_c   1.000
_cell.angle_alpha   90.00
_cell.angle_beta   90.00
_cell.angle_gamma   90.00
#
_symmetry.space_group_name_H-M   'P 1'
#
loop_
_entity.id
_entity.type
_entity.pdbx_description
1 polymer ?
#
loop_
_entity_poly.entity_id
_entity_poly.type
_entity_poly.pdbx_seq_one_letter_code
_entity_poly.pdbx_strand_id
1 'polypeptide(L)'
;MREISARLEEMPGERGYPAYLSSRLAEFYERAGRVEPLGMDDPGSVSIVGAVSPPGGDFSEPVTQNTLRVVKNFWALESIEVRRGLIEREYGLSNSSSRVDSTADKYEELLEKIVDAAETQTKIIRLLNEIEKTKRRVNALEHKIIPEMEAGLDKVSQMLEEREREETFRMKKIKEMQEEEA
;
A
#
# COMPACT_ATOMS: atom_id res chain seq x y z
N MET A 1 4.17 0.72 6.42
CA MET A 1 4.97 0.28 7.59
C MET A 1 5.35 1.46 8.47
N ARG A 2 6.05 2.47 7.93
CA ARG A 2 6.40 3.68 8.68
C ARG A 2 5.22 4.34 9.41
N GLU A 3 4.12 4.59 8.70
CA GLU A 3 2.93 5.21 9.29
C GLU A 3 2.26 4.32 10.35
N ILE A 4 2.20 3.00 10.12
CA ILE A 4 1.61 2.04 11.06
C ILE A 4 2.44 1.99 12.35
N SER A 5 3.77 1.88 12.21
CA SER A 5 4.71 1.88 13.34
C SER A 5 4.61 3.15 14.17
N ALA A 6 4.48 4.32 13.52
CA ALA A 6 4.26 5.58 14.20
C ALA A 6 2.92 5.64 14.96
N ARG A 7 1.83 5.13 14.37
CA ARG A 7 0.51 5.05 15.03
C ARG A 7 0.48 4.07 16.21
N LEU A 8 1.33 3.05 16.17
CA LEU A 8 1.50 2.07 17.23
C LEU A 8 2.48 2.54 18.32
N GLU A 9 3.04 3.74 18.19
CA GLU A 9 4.03 4.32 19.12
C GLU A 9 5.26 3.42 19.33
N GLU A 10 5.63 2.66 18.29
CA GLU A 10 6.85 1.84 18.32
C GLU A 10 8.10 2.72 18.27
N MET A 11 9.20 2.25 18.86
CA MET A 11 10.48 2.96 18.77
C MET A 11 10.93 3.08 17.31
N PRO A 12 11.17 4.30 16.81
CA PRO A 12 11.60 4.50 15.43
C PRO A 12 13.06 4.08 15.24
N GLY A 13 13.33 3.42 14.12
CA GLY A 13 14.67 3.20 13.59
C GLY A 13 15.09 4.29 12.60
N GLU A 14 15.95 3.93 11.64
CA GLU A 14 16.51 4.86 10.66
C GLU A 14 15.45 5.59 9.82
N ARG A 15 15.60 6.91 9.70
CA ARG A 15 14.67 7.82 8.98
C ARG A 15 13.18 7.60 9.33
N GLY A 16 12.88 7.13 10.56
CA GLY A 16 11.53 6.92 11.07
C GLY A 16 10.86 5.63 10.61
N TYR A 17 11.58 4.69 10.01
CA TYR A 17 11.07 3.34 9.74
C TYR A 17 11.15 2.46 11.00
N PRO A 18 10.31 1.42 11.14
CA PRO A 18 10.43 0.48 12.25
C PRO A 18 11.79 -0.22 12.27
N ALA A 19 12.30 -0.55 13.47
CA ALA A 19 13.56 -1.28 13.63
C ALA A 19 13.58 -2.65 12.92
N TYR A 20 12.41 -3.28 12.72
CA TYR A 20 12.24 -4.57 12.04
C TYR A 20 12.12 -4.46 10.51
N LEU A 21 12.34 -3.30 9.90
CA LEU A 21 12.26 -3.13 8.45
C LEU A 21 13.16 -4.13 7.70
N SER A 22 14.40 -4.30 8.16
CA SER A 22 15.40 -5.19 7.57
C SER A 22 14.92 -6.64 7.57
N SER A 23 14.54 -7.15 8.74
CA SER A 23 14.06 -8.53 8.92
C SER A 23 12.82 -8.82 8.10
N ARG A 24 11.90 -7.84 8.01
CA ARG A 24 10.66 -8.01 7.24
C ARG A 24 10.89 -8.01 5.72
N LEU A 25 11.85 -7.24 5.23
CA LEU A 25 12.29 -7.33 3.84
C LEU A 25 13.00 -8.66 3.56
N ALA A 26 13.85 -9.12 4.48
CA ALA A 26 14.52 -10.42 4.38
C ALA A 26 13.51 -11.57 4.30
N GLU A 27 12.59 -11.64 5.26
CA GLU A 27 11.52 -12.64 5.30
C GLU A 27 10.70 -12.67 3.99
N PHE A 28 10.45 -11.49 3.39
CA PHE A 28 9.73 -11.43 2.13
C PHE A 28 10.52 -11.99 0.95
N TYR A 29 11.77 -11.55 0.77
CA TYR A 29 12.58 -11.95 -0.39
C TYR A 29 13.15 -13.38 -0.25
N GLU A 30 13.37 -13.89 0.95
CA GLU A 30 13.83 -15.27 1.19
C GLU A 30 12.77 -16.32 0.82
N ARG A 31 11.50 -15.92 0.63
CA ARG A 31 10.45 -16.80 0.09
C ARG A 31 10.62 -17.08 -1.41
N ALA A 32 11.47 -16.31 -2.10
CA ALA A 32 11.85 -16.58 -3.47
C ALA A 32 12.96 -17.63 -3.53
N GLY A 33 12.95 -18.46 -4.56
CA GLY A 33 13.98 -19.46 -4.77
C GLY A 33 13.51 -20.61 -5.63
N ARG A 34 14.47 -21.44 -6.06
CA ARG A 34 14.18 -22.76 -6.61
C ARG A 34 13.93 -23.71 -5.45
N VAL A 35 12.86 -24.48 -5.51
CA VAL A 35 12.40 -25.38 -4.45
C VAL A 35 12.05 -26.75 -5.04
N GLU A 36 12.17 -27.78 -4.21
CA GLU A 36 11.61 -29.11 -4.48
C GLU A 36 10.27 -29.19 -3.75
N PRO A 37 9.12 -29.13 -4.45
CA PRO A 37 7.82 -29.11 -3.79
C PRO A 37 7.51 -30.47 -3.16
N LEU A 38 6.84 -30.45 -2.01
CA LEU A 38 6.36 -31.69 -1.41
C LEU A 38 5.31 -32.36 -2.31
N GLY A 39 5.50 -33.65 -2.59
CA GLY A 39 4.56 -34.44 -3.39
C GLY A 39 4.65 -34.20 -4.90
N MET A 40 5.71 -33.55 -5.38
CA MET A 40 6.01 -33.41 -6.81
C MET A 40 7.45 -33.87 -7.09
N ASP A 41 7.65 -34.55 -8.21
CA ASP A 41 8.98 -35.01 -8.64
C ASP A 41 9.78 -33.89 -9.33
N ASP A 42 9.10 -32.89 -9.89
CA ASP A 42 9.72 -31.81 -10.63
C ASP A 42 10.05 -30.59 -9.73
N PRO A 43 11.25 -30.00 -9.86
CA PRO A 43 11.61 -28.79 -9.13
C PRO A 43 10.84 -27.57 -9.65
N GLY A 44 10.39 -26.72 -8.73
CA GLY A 44 9.73 -25.45 -9.01
C GLY A 44 10.64 -24.25 -8.72
N SER A 45 10.23 -23.05 -9.16
CA SER A 45 10.92 -21.81 -8.79
C SER A 45 9.98 -20.63 -8.65
N VAL A 46 10.27 -19.76 -7.68
CA VAL A 46 9.62 -18.47 -7.48
C VAL A 46 10.66 -17.37 -7.63
N SER A 47 10.42 -16.42 -8.54
CA SER A 47 11.23 -15.22 -8.70
C SER A 47 10.43 -14.00 -8.27
N ILE A 48 11.03 -13.18 -7.40
CA ILE A 48 10.44 -11.92 -6.94
C ILE A 48 11.18 -10.76 -7.61
N VAL A 49 10.43 -9.87 -8.23
CA VAL A 49 10.92 -8.59 -8.76
C VAL A 49 10.23 -7.48 -8.00
N GLY A 50 11.03 -6.66 -7.31
CA GLY A 50 10.53 -5.53 -6.52
C GLY A 50 11.02 -4.20 -7.09
N ALA A 51 10.13 -3.22 -7.17
CA ALA A 51 10.49 -1.84 -7.46
C ALA A 51 10.58 -1.04 -6.16
N VAL A 52 11.65 -0.26 -6.01
CA VAL A 52 11.87 0.66 -4.88
C VAL A 52 11.89 2.09 -5.42
N SER A 53 11.20 3.00 -4.74
CA SER A 53 11.12 4.42 -5.13
C SER A 53 11.80 5.30 -4.07
N PRO A 54 13.14 5.36 -4.06
CA PRO A 54 13.87 6.20 -3.12
C PRO A 54 13.54 7.69 -3.35
N PRO A 55 13.34 8.49 -2.30
CA PRO A 55 13.08 9.93 -2.44
C PRO A 55 14.29 10.60 -3.09
N GLY A 56 14.07 11.25 -4.24
CA GLY A 56 15.12 11.95 -4.99
C GLY A 56 16.20 11.05 -5.59
N GLY A 57 15.96 9.75 -5.73
CA GLY A 57 16.97 8.81 -6.23
C GLY A 57 18.07 8.45 -5.21
N ASP A 58 17.93 8.86 -3.94
CA ASP A 58 18.92 8.60 -2.90
C ASP A 58 18.96 7.12 -2.49
N PHE A 59 19.91 6.35 -3.02
CA PHE A 59 20.08 4.95 -2.66
C PHE A 59 20.58 4.72 -1.22
N SER A 60 21.01 5.75 -0.49
CA SER A 60 21.43 5.62 0.92
C SER A 60 20.25 5.49 1.89
N GLU A 61 19.03 5.68 1.42
CA GLU A 61 17.83 5.55 2.23
C GLU A 61 17.59 4.09 2.70
N PRO A 62 16.96 3.89 3.87
CA PRO A 62 16.93 2.60 4.54
C PRO A 62 16.19 1.49 3.78
N VAL A 63 15.15 1.77 2.99
CA VAL A 63 14.43 0.73 2.23
C VAL A 63 15.33 0.16 1.13
N THR A 64 16.04 1.01 0.40
CA THR A 64 16.98 0.64 -0.65
C THR A 64 18.15 -0.13 -0.06
N GLN A 65 18.79 0.41 0.98
CA GLN A 65 19.91 -0.27 1.65
C GLN A 65 19.53 -1.64 2.21
N ASN A 66 18.38 -1.76 2.88
CA ASN A 66 17.94 -3.06 3.39
C ASN A 66 17.49 -4.03 2.29
N THR A 67 16.93 -3.54 1.19
CA THR A 67 16.60 -4.38 0.03
C THR A 67 17.88 -4.92 -0.63
N LEU A 68 18.87 -4.05 -0.86
CA LEU A 68 20.17 -4.41 -1.44
C LEU A 68 20.94 -5.46 -0.61
N ARG A 69 20.72 -5.53 0.70
CA ARG A 69 21.33 -6.56 1.56
C ARG A 69 20.80 -7.96 1.28
N VAL A 70 19.57 -8.09 0.78
CA VAL A 70 18.90 -9.39 0.62
C VAL A 70 18.88 -9.83 -0.84
N VAL A 71 18.56 -8.92 -1.77
CA VAL A 71 18.42 -9.26 -3.19
C VAL A 71 19.78 -9.55 -3.83
N LYS A 72 19.80 -10.45 -4.81
CA LYS A 72 21.03 -10.83 -5.52
C LYS A 72 21.30 -9.98 -6.76
N ASN A 73 20.27 -9.35 -7.32
CA ASN A 73 20.38 -8.52 -8.52
C ASN A 73 19.74 -7.16 -8.24
N PHE A 74 20.39 -6.11 -8.73
CA PHE A 74 19.92 -4.73 -8.63
C PHE A 74 19.97 -4.07 -10.01
N TRP A 75 18.84 -3.50 -10.42
CA TRP A 75 18.73 -2.70 -11.64
C TRP A 75 18.47 -1.24 -11.23
N ALA A 76 19.52 -0.43 -11.27
CA ALA A 76 19.39 1.00 -11.04
C ALA A 76 18.68 1.65 -12.24
N LEU A 77 17.58 2.35 -11.96
CA LEU A 77 16.94 3.21 -12.95
C LEU A 77 17.47 4.62 -12.76
N GLU A 78 18.00 5.20 -13.83
CA GLU A 78 18.48 6.59 -13.86
C GLU A 78 17.51 7.43 -14.69
N SER A 79 17.24 8.65 -14.23
CA SER A 79 16.50 9.62 -15.04
C SER A 79 17.40 10.07 -16.18
N ILE A 80 17.00 9.76 -17.41
CA ILE A 80 17.69 10.26 -18.59
C ILE A 80 17.46 11.77 -18.67
N GLU A 81 18.54 12.54 -18.78
CA GLU A 81 18.42 13.95 -19.16
C GLU A 81 17.90 14.04 -20.60
N VAL A 82 16.78 14.74 -20.76
CA VAL A 82 16.15 14.93 -22.07
C VAL A 82 16.99 15.88 -22.93
N ARG A 83 17.64 16.87 -22.30
CA ARG A 83 18.55 17.79 -22.97
C ARG A 83 19.89 17.13 -23.22
N ARG A 84 20.34 17.24 -24.46
CA ARG A 84 21.66 16.77 -24.88
C ARG A 84 22.52 17.95 -25.28
N GLY A 85 23.80 17.91 -24.93
CA GLY A 85 24.78 18.87 -25.44
C GLY A 85 24.90 18.79 -26.96
N LEU A 86 25.37 19.87 -27.60
CA LEU A 86 25.58 19.94 -29.06
C LEU A 86 26.42 18.78 -29.62
N ILE A 87 27.38 18.27 -28.84
CA ILE A 87 28.28 17.17 -29.23
C ILE A 87 27.64 15.79 -28.97
N GLU A 88 26.69 15.70 -28.05
CA GLU A 88 25.97 14.46 -27.70
C GLU A 88 24.84 14.14 -28.68
N ARG A 89 24.48 15.11 -29.52
CA ARG A 89 23.50 14.90 -30.59
C ARG A 89 24.16 14.11 -31.72
N GLU A 90 23.55 12.99 -32.08
CA GLU A 90 24.11 11.99 -32.99
C GLU A 90 24.15 12.43 -34.48
N TYR A 91 23.80 13.68 -34.81
CA TYR A 91 23.86 14.21 -36.17
C TYR A 91 25.16 14.99 -36.45
N GLY A 92 25.60 14.98 -37.70
CA GLY A 92 26.88 15.59 -38.10
C GLY A 92 26.84 17.12 -38.13
N LEU A 93 27.69 17.77 -37.34
CA LEU A 93 27.84 19.23 -37.26
C LEU A 93 28.12 19.90 -38.63
N SER A 94 28.81 19.21 -39.53
CA SER A 94 29.21 19.74 -40.84
C SER A 94 28.14 19.65 -41.91
N ASN A 95 27.25 18.65 -41.82
CA ASN A 95 26.23 18.36 -42.83
C ASN A 95 24.80 18.74 -42.36
N SER A 96 24.64 19.13 -41.09
CA SER A 96 23.37 19.58 -40.53
C SER A 96 23.18 21.09 -40.73
N SER A 97 21.92 21.49 -40.92
CA SER A 97 21.51 22.89 -40.97
C SER A 97 21.17 23.38 -39.56
N SER A 98 21.33 24.68 -39.28
CA SER A 98 20.88 25.34 -38.02
C SER A 98 19.40 25.13 -37.70
N ARG A 99 18.58 24.80 -38.71
CA ARG A 99 17.17 24.42 -38.51
C ARG A 99 17.03 23.08 -37.79
N VAL A 100 17.97 22.16 -37.97
CA VAL A 100 18.02 20.87 -37.26
C VAL A 100 18.28 21.11 -35.79
N ASP A 101 19.24 21.98 -35.44
CA ASP A 101 19.56 22.33 -34.06
C ASP A 101 18.34 22.92 -33.34
N SER A 102 17.72 23.95 -33.92
CA SER A 102 16.52 24.57 -33.34
C SER A 102 15.31 23.64 -33.26
N THR A 103 15.22 22.64 -34.14
CA THR A 103 14.17 21.62 -34.08
C THR A 103 14.45 20.62 -32.96
N ALA A 104 15.71 20.21 -32.79
CA ALA A 104 16.13 19.35 -31.69
C ALA A 104 15.87 20.02 -30.34
N ASP A 105 16.24 21.30 -30.18
CA ASP A 105 15.97 22.06 -28.94
C ASP A 105 14.47 22.07 -28.59
N LYS A 106 13.61 22.40 -29.56
CA LYS A 106 12.15 22.43 -29.36
C LYS A 106 11.57 21.05 -29.09
N TYR A 107 12.14 20.01 -29.69
CA TYR A 107 11.72 18.64 -29.47
C TYR A 107 12.09 18.15 -28.07
N GLU A 108 13.30 18.44 -27.60
CA GLU A 108 13.75 18.17 -26.24
C GLU A 108 12.88 18.92 -25.21
N GLU A 109 12.57 20.20 -25.45
CA GLU A 109 11.63 20.97 -24.60
C GLU A 109 10.21 20.36 -24.58
N LEU A 110 9.73 19.88 -25.74
CA LEU A 110 8.44 19.22 -25.82
C LEU A 110 8.44 17.88 -25.07
N LEU A 111 9.51 17.10 -25.19
CA LEU A 111 9.67 15.83 -24.48
C LEU A 111 9.65 16.04 -22.96
N GLU A 112 10.34 17.06 -22.44
CA GLU A 112 10.28 17.44 -21.02
C GLU A 112 8.82 17.66 -20.58
N LYS A 113 8.07 18.46 -21.34
CA LYS A 113 6.64 18.74 -21.03
C LYS A 113 5.75 17.49 -21.12
N ILE A 114 6.03 16.58 -22.05
CA ILE A 114 5.28 15.32 -22.17
C ILE A 114 5.52 14.44 -20.95
N VAL A 115 6.76 14.35 -20.46
CA VAL A 115 7.10 13.60 -19.25
C VAL A 115 6.37 14.18 -18.03
N ASP A 116 6.40 15.50 -17.84
CA ASP A 116 5.68 16.18 -16.76
C ASP A 116 4.16 15.96 -16.82
N ALA A 117 3.60 16.04 -18.03
CA ALA A 117 2.18 15.79 -18.27
C ALA A 117 1.81 14.34 -17.96
N ALA A 118 2.63 13.37 -18.38
CA ALA A 118 2.41 11.95 -18.10
C ALA A 118 2.49 11.64 -16.60
N GLU A 119 3.43 12.27 -15.88
CA GLU A 119 3.52 12.15 -14.44
C GLU A 119 2.25 12.67 -13.76
N THR A 120 1.80 13.87 -14.15
CA THR A 120 0.58 14.50 -13.61
C THR A 120 -0.66 13.66 -13.92
N GLN A 121 -0.79 13.17 -15.16
CA GLN A 121 -1.88 12.28 -15.56
C GLN A 121 -1.90 11.00 -14.72
N THR A 122 -0.73 10.40 -14.46
CA THR A 122 -0.62 9.21 -13.62
C THR A 122 -1.05 9.49 -12.19
N LYS A 123 -0.68 10.65 -11.62
CA LYS A 123 -1.14 11.09 -10.29
C LYS A 123 -2.66 11.21 -10.24
N ILE A 124 -3.28 11.81 -11.26
CA ILE A 124 -4.74 11.96 -11.35
C ILE A 124 -5.42 10.59 -11.40
N ILE A 125 -4.95 9.67 -12.24
CA ILE A 125 -5.53 8.31 -12.34
C ILE A 125 -5.42 7.57 -11.00
N ARG A 126 -4.28 7.67 -10.32
CA ARG A 126 -4.10 7.06 -8.99
C ARG A 126 -5.08 7.63 -7.96
N LEU A 127 -5.27 8.95 -7.94
CA LEU A 127 -6.21 9.60 -7.05
C LEU A 127 -7.65 9.16 -7.33
N LEU A 128 -8.06 9.08 -8.60
CA LEU A 128 -9.38 8.61 -9.00
C LEU A 128 -9.65 7.19 -8.51
N ASN A 129 -8.69 6.28 -8.67
CA ASN A 129 -8.81 4.90 -8.18
C ASN A 129 -8.98 4.85 -6.65
N GLU A 130 -8.29 5.71 -5.90
CA GLU A 130 -8.41 5.75 -4.45
C GLU A 130 -9.73 6.37 -3.99
N ILE A 131 -10.24 7.38 -4.71
CA ILE A 131 -11.59 7.92 -4.51
C ILE A 131 -12.64 6.84 -4.77
N GLU A 132 -12.49 6.05 -5.83
CA GLU A 132 -13.45 4.99 -6.15
C GLU A 132 -13.48 3.90 -5.06
N LYS A 133 -12.32 3.46 -4.57
CA LYS A 133 -12.24 2.54 -3.42
C LYS A 133 -12.91 3.11 -2.19
N THR A 134 -12.67 4.39 -1.91
CA THR A 134 -13.28 5.08 -0.75
C THR A 134 -14.79 5.13 -0.90
N LYS A 135 -15.30 5.48 -2.08
CA LYS A 135 -16.74 5.49 -2.38
C LYS A 135 -17.37 4.11 -2.18
N ARG A 136 -16.72 3.04 -2.65
CA ARG A 136 -17.21 1.66 -2.43
C ARG A 136 -17.26 1.30 -0.94
N ARG A 137 -16.26 1.71 -0.14
CA ARG A 137 -16.24 1.50 1.32
C ARG A 137 -17.36 2.25 2.02
N VAL A 138 -17.57 3.53 1.69
CA VAL A 138 -18.67 4.34 2.25
C VAL A 138 -20.03 3.70 1.93
N ASN A 139 -20.24 3.30 0.68
CA ASN A 139 -21.49 2.65 0.27
C ASN A 139 -21.75 1.33 1.01
N ALA A 140 -20.70 0.53 1.25
CA ALA A 140 -20.81 -0.69 2.04
C ALA A 140 -21.12 -0.40 3.52
N LEU A 141 -20.56 0.68 4.08
CA LEU A 141 -20.86 1.10 5.45
C LEU A 141 -22.31 1.55 5.58
N GLU A 142 -22.76 2.47 4.72
CA GLU A 142 -24.08 3.08 4.76
C GLU A 142 -25.22 2.08 4.53
N HIS A 143 -25.06 1.18 3.56
CA HIS A 143 -26.17 0.32 3.13
C HIS A 143 -26.08 -1.12 3.61
N LYS A 144 -24.99 -1.51 4.28
CA LYS A 144 -24.85 -2.88 4.78
C LYS A 144 -24.43 -2.92 6.26
N ILE A 145 -23.26 -2.36 6.58
CA ILE A 145 -22.70 -2.52 7.92
C ILE A 145 -23.50 -1.76 8.99
N ILE A 146 -23.87 -0.49 8.74
CA ILE A 146 -24.65 0.30 9.70
C ILE A 146 -26.02 -0.35 9.95
N PRO A 147 -26.82 -0.70 8.92
CA PRO A 147 -28.10 -1.39 9.15
C PRO A 147 -27.95 -2.73 9.89
N GLU A 148 -26.94 -3.54 9.57
CA GLU A 148 -26.67 -4.80 10.29
C GLU A 148 -26.32 -4.56 11.76
N MET A 149 -25.56 -3.52 12.07
CA MET A 149 -25.21 -3.14 13.44
C MET A 149 -26.42 -2.62 14.23
N GLU A 150 -27.27 -1.79 13.62
CA GLU A 150 -28.50 -1.29 14.24
C GLU A 150 -29.47 -2.44 14.55
N ALA A 151 -29.69 -3.35 13.60
CA ALA A 151 -30.50 -4.55 13.83
C ALA A 151 -29.90 -5.46 14.93
N GLY A 152 -28.58 -5.53 15.02
CA GLY A 152 -27.87 -6.23 16.09
C GLY A 152 -28.13 -5.61 17.46
N LEU A 153 -28.10 -4.27 17.56
CA LEU A 153 -28.39 -3.53 18.79
C LEU A 153 -29.82 -3.78 19.26
N ASP A 154 -30.80 -3.69 18.36
CA ASP A 154 -32.20 -3.94 18.68
C ASP A 154 -32.40 -5.35 19.25
N LYS A 155 -31.76 -6.35 18.64
CA LYS A 155 -31.82 -7.74 19.10
C LYS A 155 -31.23 -7.92 20.50
N VAL A 156 -30.09 -7.30 20.77
CA VAL A 156 -29.46 -7.36 22.10
C VAL A 156 -30.34 -6.65 23.13
N SER A 157 -30.93 -5.49 22.79
CA SER A 157 -31.85 -4.76 23.67
C SER A 157 -33.08 -5.60 24.02
N GLN A 158 -33.72 -6.22 23.01
CA GLN A 158 -34.87 -7.11 23.24
C GLN A 158 -34.53 -8.28 24.14
N MET A 159 -33.37 -8.93 23.93
CA MET A 159 -32.93 -10.03 24.80
C MET A 159 -32.68 -9.59 26.24
N LEU A 160 -32.13 -8.38 26.45
CA LEU A 160 -31.93 -7.83 27.79
C LEU A 160 -33.27 -7.54 28.48
N GLU A 161 -34.20 -6.89 27.79
CA GLU A 161 -35.54 -6.62 28.33
C GLU A 161 -36.33 -7.90 28.65
N GLU A 162 -36.19 -8.93 27.83
CA GLU A 162 -36.84 -10.21 28.07
C GLU A 162 -36.23 -10.91 29.29
N ARG A 163 -34.91 -10.86 29.44
CA ARG A 163 -34.20 -11.39 30.60
C ARG A 163 -34.57 -10.65 31.89
N GLU A 164 -34.70 -9.32 31.86
CA GLU A 164 -35.17 -8.52 33.00
C GLU A 164 -36.62 -8.89 33.39
N ARG A 165 -37.49 -9.13 32.40
CA ARG A 165 -38.87 -9.59 32.64
C ARG A 165 -38.91 -10.97 33.28
N GLU A 166 -38.09 -11.91 32.79
CA GLU A 166 -37.97 -13.25 33.38
C GLU A 166 -37.48 -13.20 34.83
N GLU A 167 -36.45 -12.40 35.12
CA GLU A 167 -35.95 -12.22 36.49
C GLU A 167 -37.01 -11.61 37.42
N THR A 168 -37.75 -10.61 36.94
CA THR A 168 -38.85 -10.00 37.71
C THR A 168 -39.94 -11.03 38.04
N PHE A 169 -40.33 -11.87 37.06
CA PHE A 169 -41.31 -12.93 37.29
C PHE A 169 -40.79 -13.99 38.28
N ARG A 170 -39.52 -14.38 38.15
CA ARG A 170 -38.86 -15.33 39.06
C ARG A 170 -38.86 -14.82 40.50
N MET A 171 -38.55 -13.55 40.70
CA MET A 171 -38.56 -12.91 42.03
C MET A 171 -39.96 -12.84 42.63
N LYS A 172 -41.00 -12.53 41.83
CA LYS A 172 -42.40 -12.57 42.30
C LYS A 172 -42.81 -13.97 42.76
N LYS A 173 -42.49 -14.99 41.97
CA LYS A 173 -42.86 -16.38 42.27
C LYS A 173 -42.17 -16.91 43.53
N ILE A 174 -40.89 -16.55 43.73
CA ILE A 174 -40.16 -16.87 44.97
C ILE A 174 -40.85 -16.21 46.18
N LYS A 175 -41.30 -14.96 46.02
CA LYS A 175 -41.99 -14.24 47.09
C LYS A 175 -43.36 -14.86 47.43
N GLU A 176 -44.15 -15.27 46.44
CA GLU A 176 -45.42 -15.98 46.64
C GLU A 176 -45.22 -17.31 47.39
N MET A 177 -44.19 -18.09 47.02
CA MET A 177 -43.86 -19.34 47.72
C MET A 177 -43.47 -19.10 49.19
N GLN A 178 -42.75 -18.01 49.48
CA GLN A 178 -42.39 -17.64 50.85
C GLN A 178 -43.59 -17.16 51.68
N GLU A 179 -44.64 -16.63 51.05
CA GLU A 179 -45.89 -16.22 51.71
C GLU A 179 -46.84 -17.42 51.94
N GLU A 180 -46.77 -18.49 51.14
CA GLU A 180 -47.55 -19.73 51.35
C GLU A 180 -46.93 -20.66 52.41
N GLU A 181 -45.63 -20.58 52.66
CA GLU A 181 -44.91 -21.39 53.67
C GLU A 181 -44.88 -20.77 55.08
N ALA A 182 -45.41 -19.54 55.27
CA ALA A 182 -45.44 -18.79 56.53
C ALA A 182 -46.83 -18.76 57.18
#